data_AF-A0A9D5QEE9-F1
#
_entry.id   AF-A0A9D5QEE9-F1
#
_cell.length_a   1.000
_cell.length_b   1.000
_cell.length_c   1.000
_cell.angle_alpha   90.00
_cell.angle_beta   90.00
_cell.angle_gamma   90.00
#
_symmetry.space_group_name_H-M   'P 1'
#
loop_
_entity.id
_entity.type
_entity.pdbx_description
1 polymer ?
#
loop_
_entity_poly.entity_id
_entity_poly.type
_entity_poly.pdbx_seq_one_letter_code
_entity_poly.pdbx_strand_id
1 'polypeptide(L)'
;MSKIICASAIDGAIEWVARAEAKLDHAIDARGESCAVGFPDTAYSLPVIYSFTGRETRTLTDCRAVLSYAKGLLPERPSNDVWLPYLGGALDAGVAALFACEIIEACKYVAGPNPVEGIWLGAASDVIMRERGIEFVDGTAPGFAAITGAAPTNEIAVHIARELQEKNLYVFMGGTSGGRQFAKQLAAEGVQLGWETRLVPFGRDVSALIYALGFASRAALSFGGVKPGDFTQNLRYNKDRIFAFVLAFGDVGPEKYAAAAGAINYGFPVIADTDIPQILPTGVCTYEHVVSSVPPETMVEKALEVRGCKVKITKVPIPVPYGPAFEGERIRKADVHVEFGGNKTSAFEFVTSVGIEDITDGDIEIIGPEIDAVDQGAALPLGIWVEVAGRKMQPDFEPILERQIHHLLNGAEGIWHMGQRDIVWTRVSKTGFSRGLRLRHYGEILHARLLSDFPAIVDKVKVTLVTDPDEVERRLAVARTIYDERNRRLESMTDESVDTFYSCLLCQSFAPNHVCIITPERLGLCGAYNWLDGKAAFEIDETGPNQ
;
A
#
# COMPACT_ATOMS: atom_id res chain seq x y z
N MET A 1 7.12 -16.75 27.97
CA MET A 1 8.17 -16.00 27.25
C MET A 1 9.26 -16.99 26.85
N SER A 2 9.54 -17.16 25.56
CA SER A 2 10.48 -18.19 25.08
C SER A 2 11.94 -17.76 25.29
N LYS A 3 12.67 -18.48 26.17
CA LYS A 3 14.10 -18.27 26.39
C LYS A 3 14.93 -18.57 25.12
N ILE A 4 14.49 -19.54 24.33
CA ILE A 4 15.16 -19.96 23.08
C ILE A 4 15.17 -18.81 22.07
N ILE A 5 14.04 -18.12 21.91
CA ILE A 5 13.95 -16.98 20.99
C ILE A 5 14.84 -15.84 21.48
N CYS A 6 14.72 -15.46 22.77
CA CYS A 6 15.53 -14.36 23.32
C CYS A 6 17.03 -14.63 23.20
N ALA A 7 17.48 -15.86 23.49
CA ALA A 7 18.89 -16.23 23.34
C ALA A 7 19.34 -16.23 21.88
N SER A 8 18.53 -16.79 20.97
CA SER A 8 18.85 -16.84 19.54
C SER A 8 18.88 -15.45 18.90
N ALA A 9 18.02 -14.53 19.34
CA ALA A 9 18.03 -13.14 18.90
C ALA A 9 19.29 -12.40 19.36
N ILE A 10 19.75 -12.63 20.60
CA ILE A 10 21.01 -12.05 21.11
C ILE A 10 22.20 -12.62 20.33
N ASP A 11 22.24 -13.93 20.10
CA ASP A 11 23.31 -14.57 19.32
C ASP A 11 23.35 -14.06 17.88
N GLY A 12 22.20 -13.93 17.24
CA GLY A 12 22.09 -13.33 15.91
C GLY A 12 22.50 -11.86 15.88
N ALA A 13 22.21 -11.08 16.93
CA ALA A 13 22.63 -9.68 17.01
C ALA A 13 24.15 -9.54 17.14
N ILE A 14 24.80 -10.39 17.94
CA ILE A 14 26.27 -10.45 18.03
C ILE A 14 26.87 -10.76 16.65
N GLU A 15 26.29 -11.73 15.94
CA GLU A 15 26.74 -12.10 14.60
C GLU A 15 26.54 -10.96 13.59
N TRP A 16 25.39 -10.27 13.61
CA TRP A 16 25.14 -9.12 12.75
C TRP A 16 26.14 -7.99 12.98
N VAL A 17 26.42 -7.67 14.25
CA VAL A 17 27.40 -6.63 14.61
C VAL A 17 28.80 -7.00 14.13
N ALA A 18 29.23 -8.26 14.28
CA ALA A 18 30.51 -8.74 13.77
C ALA A 18 30.60 -8.68 12.24
N ARG A 19 29.51 -9.04 11.53
CA ARG A 19 29.42 -8.93 10.06
C ARG A 19 29.47 -7.48 9.59
N ALA A 20 28.79 -6.58 10.31
CA ALA A 20 28.82 -5.16 10.01
C ALA A 20 30.23 -4.57 10.21
N GLU A 21 30.95 -4.99 11.25
CA GLU A 21 32.35 -4.62 11.48
C GLU A 21 33.23 -5.04 10.30
N ALA A 22 33.20 -6.32 9.93
CA ALA A 22 34.01 -6.82 8.81
C ALA A 22 33.69 -6.12 7.48
N LYS A 23 32.41 -5.84 7.22
CA LYS A 23 31.98 -5.16 5.99
C LYS A 23 32.39 -3.68 5.98
N LEU A 24 32.31 -3.02 7.14
CA LEU A 24 32.73 -1.62 7.31
C LEU A 24 34.26 -1.48 7.17
N ASP A 25 35.03 -2.38 7.79
CA ASP A 25 36.49 -2.43 7.65
C ASP A 25 36.88 -2.58 6.18
N HIS A 26 36.27 -3.53 5.46
CA HIS A 26 36.51 -3.68 4.03
C HIS A 26 36.13 -2.44 3.21
N ALA A 27 35.03 -1.76 3.54
CA ALA A 27 34.61 -0.54 2.86
C ALA A 27 35.59 0.62 3.11
N ILE A 28 36.11 0.73 4.34
CA ILE A 28 37.13 1.71 4.73
C ILE A 28 38.45 1.42 4.01
N ASP A 29 38.89 0.17 3.97
CA ASP A 29 40.11 -0.22 3.25
C ASP A 29 40.01 0.10 1.74
N ALA A 30 38.83 -0.07 1.15
CA ALA A 30 38.62 0.15 -0.28
C ALA A 30 38.43 1.62 -0.66
N ARG A 31 37.85 2.46 0.21
CA ARG A 31 37.40 3.83 -0.13
C ARG A 31 37.92 4.94 0.78
N GLY A 32 38.52 4.60 1.91
CA GLY A 32 39.00 5.52 2.94
C GLY A 32 37.93 5.92 3.97
N GLU A 33 38.37 6.24 5.19
CA GLU A 33 37.51 6.55 6.34
C GLU A 33 36.56 7.75 6.12
N SER A 34 37.01 8.76 5.38
CA SER A 34 36.23 9.97 5.08
C SER A 34 35.28 9.83 3.89
N CYS A 35 35.14 8.62 3.33
CA CYS A 35 34.22 8.39 2.21
C CYS A 35 32.78 8.66 2.65
N ALA A 36 32.03 9.38 1.80
CA ALA A 36 30.62 9.67 2.05
C ALA A 36 29.78 8.38 1.98
N VAL A 37 28.85 8.21 2.92
CA VAL A 37 27.95 7.08 3.02
C VAL A 37 26.52 7.57 3.21
N GLY A 38 25.57 6.88 2.58
CA GLY A 38 24.15 7.21 2.67
C GLY A 38 23.33 6.43 1.66
N PHE A 39 22.00 6.51 1.80
CA PHE A 39 21.06 5.98 0.82
C PHE A 39 20.78 7.02 -0.28
N PRO A 40 20.39 6.58 -1.48
CA PRO A 40 20.09 7.49 -2.59
C PRO A 40 18.90 8.41 -2.24
N ASP A 41 19.06 9.70 -2.55
CA ASP A 41 18.00 10.72 -2.51
C ASP A 41 17.21 10.77 -1.19
N THR A 42 17.92 10.75 -0.06
CA THR A 42 17.32 10.92 1.27
C THR A 42 17.91 12.08 2.07
N ALA A 43 17.04 12.86 2.71
CA ALA A 43 17.39 13.90 3.67
C ALA A 43 17.59 13.33 5.09
N TYR A 44 17.27 12.05 5.31
CA TYR A 44 17.27 11.41 6.62
C TYR A 44 18.52 10.58 6.91
N SER A 45 19.63 10.81 6.18
CA SER A 45 20.91 10.12 6.38
C SER A 45 20.72 8.59 6.32
N LEU A 46 21.01 7.87 7.41
CA LEU A 46 20.62 6.48 7.62
C LEU A 46 19.35 6.46 8.49
N PRO A 47 18.15 6.23 7.93
CA PRO A 47 16.90 6.56 8.58
C PRO A 47 16.63 5.86 9.92
N VAL A 48 17.00 4.59 10.09
CA VAL A 48 16.75 3.88 11.35
C VAL A 48 17.66 4.43 12.43
N ILE A 49 18.97 4.53 12.17
CA ILE A 49 19.96 5.13 13.08
C ILE A 49 19.59 6.58 13.41
N TYR A 50 19.24 7.37 12.40
CA TYR A 50 18.87 8.78 12.56
C TYR A 50 17.60 8.94 13.39
N SER A 51 16.57 8.12 13.14
CA SER A 51 15.34 8.15 13.92
C SER A 51 15.57 7.79 15.39
N PHE A 52 16.43 6.82 15.67
CA PHE A 52 16.68 6.36 17.04
C PHE A 52 17.63 7.27 17.82
N THR A 53 18.68 7.76 17.17
CA THR A 53 19.80 8.42 17.86
C THR A 53 19.90 9.92 17.59
N GLY A 54 19.24 10.42 16.54
CA GLY A 54 19.36 11.80 16.07
C GLY A 54 20.72 12.11 15.42
N ARG A 55 21.61 11.11 15.28
CA ARG A 55 22.95 11.28 14.71
C ARG A 55 22.91 11.19 13.20
N GLU A 56 23.35 12.24 12.52
CA GLU A 56 23.56 12.21 11.07
C GLU A 56 24.81 11.40 10.76
N THR A 57 24.64 10.26 10.10
CA THR A 57 25.73 9.37 9.67
C THR A 57 26.03 9.67 8.20
N ARG A 58 27.11 10.39 7.93
CA ARG A 58 27.47 10.85 6.57
C ARG A 58 28.77 10.27 6.05
N THR A 59 29.61 9.71 6.92
CA THR A 59 30.90 9.11 6.57
C THR A 59 31.05 7.70 7.14
N LEU A 60 32.00 6.92 6.59
CA LEU A 60 32.32 5.59 7.13
C LEU A 60 32.85 5.66 8.58
N THR A 61 33.52 6.75 8.96
CA THR A 61 33.89 7.02 10.37
C THR A 61 32.66 7.14 11.28
N ASP A 62 31.61 7.83 10.82
CA ASP A 62 30.37 7.94 11.58
C ASP A 62 29.72 6.56 11.78
N CYS A 63 29.75 5.70 10.74
CA CYS A 63 29.28 4.31 10.87
C CYS A 63 30.05 3.54 11.96
N ARG A 64 31.37 3.77 12.12
CA ARG A 64 32.17 3.13 13.18
C ARG A 64 31.76 3.60 14.58
N ALA A 65 31.40 4.88 14.72
CA ALA A 65 30.87 5.42 15.97
C ALA A 65 29.49 4.81 16.31
N VAL A 66 28.62 4.64 15.32
CA VAL A 66 27.31 3.99 15.49
C VAL A 66 27.48 2.50 15.82
N LEU A 67 28.39 1.79 15.16
CA LEU A 67 28.67 0.39 15.45
C LEU A 67 29.19 0.20 16.89
N SER A 68 30.02 1.12 17.37
CA SER A 68 30.49 1.12 18.76
C SER A 68 29.33 1.32 19.75
N TYR A 69 28.36 2.17 19.42
CA TYR A 69 27.14 2.31 20.19
C TYR A 69 26.28 1.04 20.17
N ALA A 70 26.11 0.40 19.00
CA ALA A 70 25.38 -0.84 18.84
C ALA A 70 25.98 -1.99 19.68
N LYS A 71 27.32 -2.07 19.77
CA LYS A 71 28.02 -3.04 20.65
C LYS A 71 27.64 -2.85 22.13
N GLY A 72 27.40 -1.62 22.57
CA GLY A 72 26.98 -1.32 23.94
C GLY A 72 25.54 -1.72 24.27
N LEU A 73 24.71 -1.96 23.25
CA LEU A 73 23.32 -2.42 23.41
C LEU A 73 23.20 -3.94 23.52
N LEU A 74 24.26 -4.70 23.27
CA LEU A 74 24.24 -6.15 23.33
C LEU A 74 24.21 -6.61 24.79
N PRO A 75 23.13 -7.28 25.24
CA PRO A 75 23.03 -7.76 26.61
C PRO A 75 23.83 -9.06 26.82
N GLU A 76 24.03 -9.43 28.08
CA GLU A 76 24.48 -10.78 28.41
C GLU A 76 23.41 -11.83 28.04
N ARG A 77 23.87 -13.05 27.74
CA ARG A 77 22.97 -14.17 27.43
C ARG A 77 22.08 -14.51 28.64
N PRO A 78 20.81 -14.88 28.42
CA PRO A 78 19.93 -15.39 29.47
C PRO A 78 20.56 -16.54 30.26
N SER A 79 20.70 -16.36 31.58
CA SER A 79 21.27 -17.40 32.47
C SER A 79 20.50 -18.72 32.40
N ASN A 80 21.20 -19.84 32.57
CA ASN A 80 20.61 -21.17 32.68
C ASN A 80 19.93 -21.42 34.02
N ASP A 81 20.36 -20.72 35.07
CA ASP A 81 20.01 -21.06 36.45
C ASP A 81 19.06 -20.04 37.10
N VAL A 82 18.89 -18.84 36.53
CA VAL A 82 18.08 -17.76 37.11
C VAL A 82 17.14 -17.18 36.05
N TRP A 83 15.83 -17.16 36.31
CA TRP A 83 14.82 -16.65 35.38
C TRP A 83 14.56 -15.14 35.59
N LEU A 84 15.29 -14.29 34.85
CA LEU A 84 15.04 -12.84 34.79
C LEU A 84 14.20 -12.47 33.55
N PRO A 85 13.47 -11.34 33.54
CA PRO A 85 12.76 -10.89 32.34
C PRO A 85 13.72 -10.59 31.18
N TYR A 86 13.71 -11.42 30.14
CA TYR A 86 14.68 -11.33 29.01
C TYR A 86 14.22 -10.48 27.83
N LEU A 87 12.96 -10.04 27.82
CA LEU A 87 12.39 -9.36 26.66
C LEU A 87 13.10 -8.02 26.39
N GLY A 88 13.35 -7.20 27.42
CA GLY A 88 14.06 -5.93 27.26
C GLY A 88 15.42 -6.09 26.60
N GLY A 89 16.26 -6.99 27.14
CA GLY A 89 17.59 -7.26 26.54
C GLY A 89 17.49 -7.82 25.11
N ALA A 90 16.56 -8.72 24.82
CA ALA A 90 16.37 -9.23 23.47
C ALA A 90 15.93 -8.13 22.48
N LEU A 91 15.14 -7.16 22.95
CA LEU A 91 14.73 -6.01 22.16
C LEU A 91 15.89 -5.03 21.92
N ASP A 92 16.74 -4.76 22.92
CA ASP A 92 17.95 -3.95 22.76
C ASP A 92 18.93 -4.60 21.77
N ALA A 93 19.10 -5.93 21.86
CA ALA A 93 19.85 -6.71 20.88
C ALA A 93 19.24 -6.61 19.48
N GLY A 94 17.91 -6.60 19.38
CA GLY A 94 17.19 -6.35 18.13
C GLY A 94 17.55 -5.00 17.52
N VAL A 95 17.58 -3.91 18.31
CA VAL A 95 17.99 -2.58 17.84
C VAL A 95 19.45 -2.58 17.38
N ALA A 96 20.35 -3.26 18.10
CA ALA A 96 21.74 -3.41 17.69
C ALA A 96 21.86 -4.12 16.32
N ALA A 97 21.05 -5.16 16.09
CA ALA A 97 20.98 -5.86 14.82
C ALA A 97 20.44 -4.95 13.70
N LEU A 98 19.45 -4.09 13.98
CA LEU A 98 18.94 -3.13 12.99
C LEU A 98 20.02 -2.12 12.55
N PHE A 99 20.78 -1.56 13.50
CA PHE A 99 21.88 -0.65 13.17
C PHE A 99 22.98 -1.36 12.37
N ALA A 100 23.32 -2.60 12.74
CA ALA A 100 24.27 -3.40 11.99
C ALA A 100 23.80 -3.66 10.55
N CYS A 101 22.53 -4.04 10.35
CA CYS A 101 21.94 -4.23 9.03
C CYS A 101 21.95 -2.93 8.20
N GLU A 102 21.62 -1.78 8.80
CA GLU A 102 21.63 -0.50 8.09
C GLU A 102 23.04 -0.11 7.65
N ILE A 103 24.05 -0.32 8.49
CA ILE A 103 25.47 -0.10 8.14
C ILE A 103 25.90 -1.03 7.01
N ILE A 104 25.54 -2.31 7.05
CA ILE A 104 25.87 -3.28 5.99
C ILE A 104 25.28 -2.83 4.65
N GLU A 105 24.00 -2.47 4.63
CA GLU A 105 23.32 -2.01 3.42
C GLU A 105 23.89 -0.69 2.91
N ALA A 106 24.26 0.25 3.80
CA ALA A 106 24.91 1.49 3.42
C ALA A 106 26.31 1.23 2.81
N CYS A 107 27.07 0.26 3.36
CA CYS A 107 28.36 -0.16 2.81
C CYS A 107 28.22 -0.80 1.42
N LYS A 108 27.09 -1.47 1.12
CA LYS A 108 26.84 -2.03 -0.23
C LYS A 108 26.73 -0.95 -1.29
N TYR A 109 26.13 0.22 -0.99
CA TYR A 109 26.08 1.36 -1.91
C TYR A 109 27.48 1.95 -2.21
N VAL A 110 28.42 1.84 -1.28
CA VAL A 110 29.76 2.44 -1.39
C VAL A 110 30.81 1.47 -1.96
N ALA A 111 30.83 0.24 -1.46
CA ALA A 111 31.85 -0.77 -1.74
C ALA A 111 31.32 -2.00 -2.50
N GLY A 112 30.01 -2.09 -2.73
CA GLY A 112 29.37 -3.18 -3.47
C GLY A 112 29.07 -4.45 -2.64
N PRO A 113 28.27 -5.38 -3.19
CA PRO A 113 27.59 -5.30 -4.50
C PRO A 113 26.47 -4.25 -4.50
N ASN A 114 26.18 -3.66 -5.67
CA ASN A 114 25.09 -2.69 -5.80
C ASN A 114 23.76 -3.35 -5.40
N PRO A 115 23.04 -2.83 -4.39
CA PRO A 115 21.78 -3.40 -3.96
C PRO A 115 20.67 -3.25 -5.01
N VAL A 116 20.82 -2.34 -5.96
CA VAL A 116 19.88 -2.13 -7.08
C VAL A 116 20.36 -2.91 -8.31
N GLU A 117 19.73 -4.05 -8.57
CA GLU A 117 20.07 -4.92 -9.71
C GLU A 117 18.86 -5.76 -10.16
N GLY A 118 18.50 -5.65 -11.45
CA GLY A 118 17.42 -6.46 -12.04
C GLY A 118 16.07 -6.20 -11.37
N ILE A 119 15.56 -7.19 -10.64
CA ILE A 119 14.29 -7.06 -9.90
C ILE A 119 14.45 -6.28 -8.60
N TRP A 120 15.66 -6.11 -8.06
CA TRP A 120 15.87 -5.53 -6.72
C TRP A 120 15.93 -3.99 -6.78
N LEU A 121 15.16 -3.33 -5.91
CA LEU A 121 15.00 -1.88 -5.93
C LEU A 121 15.88 -1.14 -4.92
N GLY A 122 16.38 -1.83 -3.89
CA GLY A 122 17.15 -1.20 -2.81
C GLY A 122 16.34 -0.19 -1.98
N ALA A 123 17.03 0.74 -1.33
CA ALA A 123 16.41 1.76 -0.49
C ALA A 123 15.48 2.69 -1.29
N ALA A 124 14.27 2.92 -0.78
CA ALA A 124 13.33 3.90 -1.37
C ALA A 124 13.89 5.34 -1.24
N SER A 125 13.75 6.16 -2.27
CA SER A 125 14.03 7.60 -2.19
C SER A 125 13.00 8.34 -1.34
N ASP A 126 13.31 9.55 -0.90
CA ASP A 126 12.35 10.36 -0.13
C ASP A 126 11.16 10.83 -0.97
N VAL A 127 11.30 10.87 -2.30
CA VAL A 127 10.18 11.16 -3.21
C VAL A 127 9.18 10.01 -3.19
N ILE A 128 9.67 8.77 -3.37
CA ILE A 128 8.83 7.57 -3.31
C ILE A 128 8.21 7.42 -1.91
N MET A 129 8.99 7.65 -0.86
CA MET A 129 8.51 7.60 0.52
C MET A 129 7.39 8.62 0.76
N ARG A 130 7.50 9.85 0.21
CA ARG A 130 6.42 10.84 0.30
C ARG A 130 5.18 10.44 -0.50
N GLU A 131 5.37 9.99 -1.73
CA GLU A 131 4.27 9.61 -2.64
C GLU A 131 3.48 8.41 -2.10
N ARG A 132 4.18 7.38 -1.60
CA ARG A 132 3.56 6.13 -1.15
C ARG A 132 3.26 6.10 0.34
N GLY A 133 4.03 6.84 1.13
CA GLY A 133 3.82 6.90 2.58
C GLY A 133 2.58 7.69 2.98
N ILE A 134 2.08 8.59 2.12
CA ILE A 134 0.78 9.26 2.36
C ILE A 134 -0.38 8.26 2.40
N GLU A 135 -0.29 7.15 1.64
CA GLU A 135 -1.32 6.10 1.61
C GLU A 135 -1.46 5.39 2.97
N PHE A 136 -0.39 5.33 3.77
CA PHE A 136 -0.42 4.81 5.15
C PHE A 136 -1.05 5.78 6.14
N VAL A 137 -1.12 7.03 5.77
CA VAL A 137 -1.53 8.13 6.63
C VAL A 137 -3.00 8.49 6.40
N ASP A 138 -3.43 8.49 5.14
CA ASP A 138 -4.84 8.68 4.74
C ASP A 138 -5.69 7.39 4.87
N GLY A 139 -5.05 6.23 5.06
CA GLY A 139 -5.72 4.95 5.27
C GLY A 139 -6.06 4.18 3.98
N THR A 140 -5.68 4.70 2.81
CA THR A 140 -5.83 4.01 1.52
C THR A 140 -5.07 2.68 1.48
N ALA A 141 -3.90 2.63 2.13
CA ALA A 141 -3.17 1.41 2.42
C ALA A 141 -3.03 1.26 3.95
N PRO A 142 -3.56 0.18 4.57
CA PRO A 142 -3.48 0.06 6.03
C PRO A 142 -2.04 -0.04 6.55
N GLY A 143 -1.11 -0.57 5.75
CA GLY A 143 0.27 -0.78 6.14
C GLY A 143 0.99 -1.72 5.17
N PHE A 144 1.93 -2.53 5.69
CA PHE A 144 2.74 -3.42 4.86
C PHE A 144 3.04 -4.78 5.51
N ALA A 145 3.16 -5.82 4.70
CA ALA A 145 3.69 -7.11 5.07
C ALA A 145 5.17 -7.20 4.68
N ALA A 146 6.05 -7.37 5.66
CA ALA A 146 7.47 -7.62 5.41
C ALA A 146 7.70 -9.13 5.30
N ILE A 147 7.99 -9.62 4.10
CA ILE A 147 8.21 -11.04 3.82
C ILE A 147 9.70 -11.36 3.84
N THR A 148 10.09 -12.33 4.67
CA THR A 148 11.45 -12.89 4.70
C THR A 148 11.48 -14.35 4.28
N GLY A 149 12.41 -14.70 3.37
CA GLY A 149 12.61 -16.08 2.92
C GLY A 149 11.88 -16.42 1.63
N ALA A 150 11.32 -17.62 1.55
CA ALA A 150 10.66 -18.15 0.35
C ALA A 150 9.51 -19.07 0.75
N ALA A 151 8.35 -18.92 0.10
CA ALA A 151 7.21 -19.80 0.32
C ALA A 151 7.52 -21.22 -0.20
N PRO A 152 6.82 -22.27 0.29
CA PRO A 152 7.07 -23.64 -0.10
C PRO A 152 7.05 -23.86 -1.63
N THR A 153 6.04 -23.29 -2.30
CA THR A 153 5.89 -23.34 -3.76
C THR A 153 5.69 -21.94 -4.35
N ASN A 154 5.83 -21.81 -5.68
CA ASN A 154 5.64 -20.53 -6.35
C ASN A 154 4.16 -20.11 -6.37
N GLU A 155 3.25 -21.08 -6.52
CA GLU A 155 1.80 -20.86 -6.55
C GLU A 155 1.32 -20.27 -5.22
N ILE A 156 1.83 -20.78 -4.09
CA ILE A 156 1.55 -20.23 -2.76
C ILE A 156 2.10 -18.80 -2.64
N ALA A 157 3.30 -18.54 -3.16
CA ALA A 157 3.87 -17.19 -3.14
C ALA A 157 2.97 -16.20 -3.90
N VAL A 158 2.50 -16.57 -5.10
CA VAL A 158 1.58 -15.76 -5.90
C VAL A 158 0.27 -15.55 -5.16
N HIS A 159 -0.31 -16.61 -4.59
CA HIS A 159 -1.56 -16.52 -3.84
C HIS A 159 -1.47 -15.52 -2.69
N ILE A 160 -0.44 -15.64 -1.85
CA ILE A 160 -0.21 -14.75 -0.70
C ILE A 160 0.04 -13.30 -1.16
N ALA A 161 0.82 -13.10 -2.22
CA ALA A 161 1.06 -11.77 -2.77
C ALA A 161 -0.25 -11.12 -3.27
N ARG A 162 -1.09 -11.87 -3.98
CA ARG A 162 -2.41 -11.38 -4.43
C ARG A 162 -3.34 -11.09 -3.27
N GLU A 163 -3.41 -11.98 -2.28
CA GLU A 163 -4.26 -11.79 -1.11
C GLU A 163 -3.87 -10.52 -0.32
N LEU A 164 -2.57 -10.24 -0.19
CA LEU A 164 -2.09 -9.00 0.43
C LEU A 164 -2.41 -7.76 -0.41
N GLN A 165 -2.34 -7.85 -1.74
CA GLN A 165 -2.73 -6.76 -2.65
C GLN A 165 -4.24 -6.46 -2.59
N GLU A 166 -5.09 -7.49 -2.54
CA GLU A 166 -6.55 -7.35 -2.39
C GLU A 166 -6.93 -6.67 -1.07
N LYS A 167 -6.09 -6.82 -0.04
CA LYS A 167 -6.25 -6.16 1.27
C LYS A 167 -5.54 -4.81 1.35
N ASN A 168 -5.10 -4.28 0.21
CA ASN A 168 -4.46 -2.98 0.05
C ASN A 168 -3.16 -2.81 0.83
N LEU A 169 -2.46 -3.91 1.12
CA LEU A 169 -1.19 -3.87 1.84
C LEU A 169 -0.01 -3.82 0.86
N TYR A 170 1.03 -3.10 1.26
CA TYR A 170 2.33 -3.19 0.58
C TYR A 170 3.02 -4.49 0.96
N VAL A 171 3.70 -5.12 0.01
CA VAL A 171 4.47 -6.35 0.24
C VAL A 171 5.95 -6.03 0.06
N PHE A 172 6.66 -5.95 1.17
CA PHE A 172 8.08 -5.64 1.23
C PHE A 172 8.88 -6.92 1.34
N MET A 173 9.64 -7.27 0.30
CA MET A 173 10.30 -8.58 0.20
C MET A 173 11.80 -8.47 0.37
N GLY A 174 12.37 -9.30 1.25
CA GLY A 174 13.81 -9.42 1.43
C GLY A 174 14.22 -10.79 1.96
N GLY A 175 15.53 -11.06 2.01
CA GLY A 175 16.04 -12.30 2.59
C GLY A 175 15.87 -13.56 1.75
N THR A 176 16.55 -14.62 2.20
CA THR A 176 16.56 -15.93 1.56
C THR A 176 16.28 -17.04 2.56
N SER A 177 15.68 -18.13 2.09
CA SER A 177 15.53 -19.38 2.82
C SER A 177 15.89 -20.52 1.87
N GLY A 178 16.86 -21.35 2.22
CA GLY A 178 17.31 -22.45 1.36
C GLY A 178 17.77 -22.02 -0.04
N GLY A 179 18.34 -20.82 -0.18
CA GLY A 179 18.79 -20.27 -1.47
C GLY A 179 17.68 -19.76 -2.40
N ARG A 180 16.40 -19.87 -1.99
CA ARG A 180 15.25 -19.31 -2.70
C ARG A 180 14.85 -17.96 -2.09
N GLN A 181 14.17 -17.12 -2.87
CA GLN A 181 13.65 -15.82 -2.45
C GLN A 181 12.22 -15.64 -2.96
N PHE A 182 11.33 -15.12 -2.11
CA PHE A 182 9.92 -14.87 -2.45
C PHE A 182 9.78 -13.99 -3.70
N ALA A 183 10.55 -12.90 -3.80
CA ALA A 183 10.54 -12.02 -4.98
C ALA A 183 10.90 -12.74 -6.29
N LYS A 184 11.82 -13.71 -6.25
CA LYS A 184 12.16 -14.52 -7.44
C LYS A 184 11.08 -15.53 -7.79
N GLN A 185 10.33 -16.03 -6.81
CA GLN A 185 9.18 -16.91 -7.07
C GLN A 185 8.10 -16.15 -7.84
N LEU A 186 7.79 -14.92 -7.42
CA LEU A 186 6.84 -14.07 -8.12
C LEU A 186 7.31 -13.70 -9.54
N ALA A 187 8.59 -13.33 -9.69
CA ALA A 187 9.15 -13.00 -10.99
C ALA A 187 9.16 -14.21 -11.96
N ALA A 188 9.36 -15.43 -11.45
CA ALA A 188 9.31 -16.65 -12.26
C ALA A 188 7.90 -16.95 -12.80
N GLU A 189 6.85 -16.61 -12.05
CA GLU A 189 5.45 -16.74 -12.47
C GLU A 189 4.94 -15.55 -13.28
N GLY A 190 5.81 -14.61 -13.66
CA GLY A 190 5.46 -13.44 -14.48
C GLY A 190 4.65 -12.37 -13.75
N VAL A 191 4.65 -12.35 -12.41
CA VAL A 191 4.01 -11.28 -11.63
C VAL A 191 4.83 -9.99 -11.74
N GLN A 192 4.18 -8.89 -12.11
CA GLN A 192 4.82 -7.58 -12.15
C GLN A 192 5.17 -7.11 -10.75
N LEU A 193 6.43 -6.73 -10.55
CA LEU A 193 6.96 -6.21 -9.29
C LEU A 193 7.27 -4.71 -9.42
N GLY A 194 7.12 -3.98 -8.32
CA GLY A 194 7.40 -2.55 -8.26
C GLY A 194 6.49 -1.80 -7.29
N TRP A 195 6.80 -0.53 -7.08
CA TRP A 195 6.03 0.38 -6.23
C TRP A 195 4.58 0.55 -6.71
N GLU A 196 4.35 0.64 -8.04
CA GLU A 196 3.00 0.77 -8.63
C GLU A 196 2.11 -0.43 -8.27
N THR A 197 2.67 -1.64 -8.28
CA THR A 197 1.95 -2.87 -7.92
C THR A 197 1.94 -3.14 -6.41
N ARG A 198 2.57 -2.29 -5.59
CA ARG A 198 2.79 -2.50 -4.14
C ARG A 198 3.61 -3.76 -3.76
N LEU A 199 4.16 -4.48 -4.74
CA LEU A 199 5.06 -5.63 -4.53
C LEU A 199 6.52 -5.17 -4.67
N VAL A 200 7.16 -4.84 -3.55
CA VAL A 200 8.46 -4.14 -3.52
C VAL A 200 9.58 -5.09 -3.09
N PRO A 201 10.43 -5.55 -4.02
CA PRO A 201 11.62 -6.33 -3.72
C PRO A 201 12.80 -5.44 -3.30
N PHE A 202 13.16 -5.50 -2.02
CA PHE A 202 14.22 -4.67 -1.45
C PHE A 202 15.63 -5.21 -1.70
N GLY A 203 15.86 -6.50 -1.41
CA GLY A 203 17.18 -7.10 -1.63
C GLY A 203 17.22 -8.60 -1.31
N ARG A 204 18.32 -9.24 -1.71
CA ARG A 204 18.51 -10.70 -1.60
C ARG A 204 18.72 -11.17 -0.15
N ASP A 205 19.34 -10.32 0.65
CA ASP A 205 19.80 -10.64 2.01
C ASP A 205 18.76 -10.22 3.05
N VAL A 206 18.81 -10.87 4.23
CA VAL A 206 17.92 -10.52 5.35
C VAL A 206 18.14 -9.09 5.82
N SER A 207 19.38 -8.57 5.68
CA SER A 207 19.73 -7.19 6.00
C SER A 207 18.94 -6.15 5.19
N ALA A 208 18.49 -6.48 3.98
CA ALA A 208 17.73 -5.56 3.12
C ALA A 208 16.32 -5.24 3.67
N LEU A 209 15.80 -6.05 4.60
CA LEU A 209 14.54 -5.75 5.30
C LEU A 209 14.66 -4.49 6.17
N ILE A 210 15.88 -4.01 6.43
CA ILE A 210 16.08 -2.72 7.08
C ILE A 210 15.46 -1.57 6.28
N TYR A 211 15.33 -1.68 4.95
CA TYR A 211 14.69 -0.66 4.14
C TYR A 211 13.18 -0.55 4.42
N ALA A 212 12.51 -1.63 4.82
CA ALA A 212 11.12 -1.61 5.26
C ALA A 212 10.96 -0.80 6.55
N LEU A 213 11.82 -1.07 7.54
CA LEU A 213 11.82 -0.34 8.81
C LEU A 213 12.30 1.10 8.63
N GLY A 214 13.25 1.35 7.74
CA GLY A 214 13.69 2.69 7.37
C GLY A 214 12.61 3.49 6.63
N PHE A 215 11.74 2.83 5.85
CA PHE A 215 10.54 3.46 5.29
C PHE A 215 9.57 3.87 6.41
N ALA A 216 9.29 2.96 7.35
CA ALA A 216 8.40 3.21 8.49
C ALA A 216 8.92 4.32 9.41
N SER A 217 10.22 4.30 9.73
CA SER A 217 10.91 5.37 10.48
C SER A 217 10.80 6.71 9.78
N ARG A 218 10.95 6.76 8.45
CA ARG A 218 10.80 8.02 7.68
C ARG A 218 9.36 8.51 7.65
N ALA A 219 8.38 7.63 7.52
CA ALA A 219 6.97 8.04 7.60
C ALA A 219 6.67 8.75 8.93
N ALA A 220 7.20 8.24 10.05
CA ALA A 220 7.08 8.91 11.35
C ALA A 220 7.80 10.27 11.43
N LEU A 221 9.00 10.39 10.85
CA LEU A 221 9.76 11.65 10.83
C LEU A 221 9.14 12.70 9.89
N SER A 222 8.65 12.29 8.72
CA SER A 222 8.12 13.17 7.68
C SER A 222 6.68 13.57 7.93
N PHE A 223 5.80 12.62 8.21
CA PHE A 223 4.36 12.87 8.37
C PHE A 223 3.98 12.99 9.85
N GLY A 224 4.54 12.13 10.71
CA GLY A 224 4.30 12.19 12.15
C GLY A 224 4.94 13.39 12.87
N GLY A 225 5.80 14.16 12.19
CA GLY A 225 6.52 15.28 12.79
C GLY A 225 7.43 14.88 13.96
N VAL A 226 7.79 13.59 14.05
CA VAL A 226 8.64 13.08 15.13
C VAL A 226 10.05 13.66 14.96
N LYS A 227 10.62 14.14 16.07
CA LYS A 227 11.99 14.67 16.05
C LYS A 227 13.01 13.54 15.93
N PRO A 228 14.08 13.71 15.13
CA PRO A 228 15.20 12.76 15.12
C PRO A 228 15.77 12.56 16.52
N GLY A 229 16.01 11.29 16.90
CA GLY A 229 16.49 10.92 18.23
C GLY A 229 15.39 10.70 19.28
N ASP A 230 14.14 11.08 19.00
CA ASP A 230 13.00 10.68 19.83
C ASP A 230 12.48 9.30 19.39
N PHE A 231 13.26 8.26 19.72
CA PHE A 231 12.92 6.88 19.39
C PHE A 231 11.58 6.45 20.01
N THR A 232 11.22 6.99 21.18
CA THR A 232 9.98 6.61 21.86
C THR A 232 8.76 7.07 21.07
N GLN A 233 8.74 8.32 20.59
CA GLN A 233 7.67 8.79 19.72
C GLN A 233 7.67 8.09 18.36
N ASN A 234 8.84 7.78 17.81
CA ASN A 234 8.94 7.07 16.53
C ASN A 234 8.31 5.66 16.64
N LEU A 235 8.66 4.90 17.68
CA LEU A 235 8.12 3.56 17.89
C LEU A 235 6.61 3.58 18.17
N ARG A 236 6.12 4.55 18.96
CA ARG A 236 4.68 4.73 19.21
C ARG A 236 3.91 5.06 17.94
N TYR A 237 4.43 5.99 17.12
CA TYR A 237 3.81 6.34 15.84
C TYR A 237 3.66 5.09 14.96
N ASN A 238 4.72 4.31 14.81
CA ASN A 238 4.71 3.09 14.01
C ASN A 238 3.72 2.05 14.55
N LYS A 239 3.70 1.84 15.87
CA LYS A 239 2.77 0.94 16.54
C LYS A 239 1.30 1.34 16.30
N ASP A 240 0.98 2.63 16.33
CA ASP A 240 -0.40 3.10 16.32
C ASP A 240 -0.93 3.42 14.91
N ARG A 241 -0.04 3.81 13.97
CA ARG A 241 -0.43 4.30 12.64
C ARG A 241 -0.11 3.35 11.50
N ILE A 242 0.99 2.59 11.58
CA ILE A 242 1.42 1.73 10.47
C ILE A 242 1.09 0.28 10.80
N PHE A 243 0.07 -0.29 10.15
CA PHE A 243 -0.32 -1.69 10.38
C PHE A 243 0.60 -2.64 9.64
N ALA A 244 1.83 -2.78 10.13
CA ALA A 244 2.82 -3.70 9.58
C ALA A 244 3.01 -4.98 10.41
N PHE A 245 3.38 -6.05 9.71
CA PHE A 245 3.70 -7.37 10.28
C PHE A 245 4.74 -8.10 9.42
N VAL A 246 5.43 -9.07 10.01
CA VAL A 246 6.48 -9.84 9.34
C VAL A 246 5.97 -11.25 9.05
N LEU A 247 6.10 -11.71 7.80
CA LEU A 247 5.86 -13.10 7.40
C LEU A 247 7.22 -13.77 7.17
N ALA A 248 7.56 -14.71 8.06
CA ALA A 248 8.81 -15.47 7.99
C ALA A 248 8.57 -16.86 7.40
N PHE A 249 9.06 -17.07 6.18
CA PHE A 249 8.96 -18.36 5.48
C PHE A 249 10.26 -19.17 5.54
N GLY A 250 10.08 -20.47 5.75
CA GLY A 250 11.14 -21.46 5.91
C GLY A 250 11.96 -21.26 7.18
N ASP A 251 13.13 -21.89 7.23
CA ASP A 251 13.92 -21.96 8.46
C ASP A 251 14.30 -20.57 9.02
N VAL A 252 14.05 -20.40 10.31
CA VAL A 252 14.36 -19.18 11.07
C VAL A 252 15.66 -19.38 11.84
N GLY A 253 16.76 -18.92 11.24
CA GLY A 253 18.08 -18.90 11.88
C GLY A 253 18.27 -17.69 12.83
N PRO A 254 19.38 -17.65 13.59
CA PRO A 254 19.71 -16.56 14.51
C PRO A 254 19.62 -15.16 13.88
N GLU A 255 20.08 -15.01 12.64
CA GLU A 255 20.00 -13.76 11.88
C GLU A 255 18.57 -13.23 11.74
N LYS A 256 17.62 -14.12 11.40
CA LYS A 256 16.20 -13.77 11.25
C LYS A 256 15.58 -13.49 12.62
N TYR A 257 15.95 -14.24 13.67
CA TYR A 257 15.50 -13.95 15.05
C TYR A 257 15.90 -12.56 15.53
N ALA A 258 17.14 -12.14 15.26
CA ALA A 258 17.62 -10.82 15.64
C ALA A 258 16.89 -9.69 14.90
N ALA A 259 16.71 -9.82 13.57
CA ALA A 259 15.95 -8.86 12.78
C ALA A 259 14.46 -8.81 13.20
N ALA A 260 13.86 -9.97 13.49
CA ALA A 260 12.49 -10.08 14.02
C ALA A 260 12.35 -9.38 15.39
N ALA A 261 13.31 -9.54 16.29
CA ALA A 261 13.33 -8.81 17.57
C ALA A 261 13.39 -7.29 17.35
N GLY A 262 14.12 -6.84 16.32
CA GLY A 262 14.09 -5.45 15.86
C GLY A 262 12.70 -4.99 15.42
N ALA A 263 12.00 -5.78 14.59
CA ALA A 263 10.64 -5.45 14.14
C ALA A 263 9.62 -5.42 15.30
N ILE A 264 9.79 -6.29 16.31
CA ILE A 264 8.93 -6.30 17.50
C ILE A 264 9.02 -4.97 18.26
N ASN A 265 10.17 -4.29 18.29
CA ASN A 265 10.28 -2.95 18.91
C ASN A 265 9.31 -1.93 18.30
N TYR A 266 9.08 -2.01 16.98
CA TYR A 266 8.14 -1.16 16.26
C TYR A 266 6.67 -1.55 16.50
N GLY A 267 6.42 -2.60 17.29
CA GLY A 267 5.09 -3.17 17.50
C GLY A 267 4.62 -4.07 16.36
N PHE A 268 5.52 -4.49 15.46
CA PHE A 268 5.19 -5.34 14.32
C PHE A 268 5.32 -6.82 14.72
N PRO A 269 4.21 -7.59 14.71
CA PRO A 269 4.24 -8.99 15.06
C PRO A 269 4.90 -9.83 13.96
N VAL A 270 5.42 -11.00 14.35
CA VAL A 270 6.09 -11.93 13.44
C VAL A 270 5.30 -13.23 13.37
N ILE A 271 4.99 -13.66 12.15
CA ILE A 271 4.23 -14.87 11.85
C ILE A 271 5.14 -15.80 11.05
N ALA A 272 5.34 -17.02 11.55
CA ALA A 272 6.21 -18.01 10.93
C ALA A 272 5.42 -19.25 10.47
N ASP A 273 5.82 -19.82 9.34
CA ASP A 273 5.30 -21.10 8.82
C ASP A 273 5.91 -22.31 9.55
N THR A 274 7.15 -22.16 10.03
CA THR A 274 7.91 -23.20 10.71
C THR A 274 7.54 -23.33 12.20
N ASP A 275 7.77 -24.53 12.74
CA ASP A 275 7.56 -24.84 14.16
C ASP A 275 8.69 -24.27 15.02
N ILE A 276 8.59 -22.96 15.26
CA ILE A 276 9.45 -22.23 16.19
C ILE A 276 8.71 -21.94 17.49
N PRO A 277 9.42 -21.66 18.61
CA PRO A 277 8.75 -21.24 19.83
C PRO A 277 7.93 -19.94 19.63
N GLN A 278 7.00 -19.65 20.54
CA GLN A 278 6.12 -18.48 20.45
C GLN A 278 6.40 -17.43 21.54
N ILE A 279 6.00 -16.19 21.28
CA ILE A 279 5.96 -15.10 22.26
C ILE A 279 4.54 -14.52 22.23
N LEU A 280 3.70 -15.12 23.07
CA LEU A 280 2.28 -14.78 23.22
C LEU A 280 1.96 -13.60 24.17
N PRO A 281 2.83 -13.15 25.10
CA PRO A 281 2.54 -11.97 25.91
C PRO A 281 2.19 -10.75 25.05
N THR A 282 1.34 -9.86 25.55
CA THR A 282 0.97 -8.60 24.87
C THR A 282 1.75 -7.42 25.47
N GLY A 283 1.75 -6.26 24.80
CA GLY A 283 2.24 -4.99 25.36
C GLY A 283 3.07 -4.15 24.39
N VAL A 284 4.00 -4.78 23.66
CA VAL A 284 4.72 -4.10 22.56
C VAL A 284 3.90 -4.17 21.28
N CYS A 285 3.59 -5.38 20.78
CA CYS A 285 2.55 -5.61 19.79
C CYS A 285 1.14 -5.49 20.41
N THR A 286 0.13 -5.32 19.56
CA THR A 286 -1.29 -5.25 19.96
C THR A 286 -1.74 -6.53 20.65
N TYR A 287 -1.46 -7.68 20.03
CA TYR A 287 -1.70 -9.01 20.59
C TYR A 287 -0.36 -9.74 20.76
N GLU A 288 -0.19 -10.91 20.15
CA GLU A 288 1.02 -11.73 20.24
C GLU A 288 2.20 -11.10 19.48
N HIS A 289 3.42 -11.25 20.00
CA HIS A 289 4.64 -10.79 19.31
C HIS A 289 5.13 -11.80 18.27
N VAL A 290 5.05 -13.10 18.57
CA VAL A 290 5.49 -14.18 17.67
C VAL A 290 4.49 -15.32 17.67
N VAL A 291 3.92 -15.61 16.50
CA VAL A 291 3.03 -16.75 16.23
C VAL A 291 3.70 -17.67 15.21
N SER A 292 3.65 -18.98 15.44
CA SER A 292 4.37 -19.98 14.64
C SER A 292 3.44 -21.13 14.22
N SER A 293 3.95 -22.01 13.35
CA SER A 293 3.20 -23.16 12.81
C SER A 293 1.89 -22.76 12.13
N VAL A 294 1.90 -21.61 11.45
CA VAL A 294 0.73 -21.11 10.72
C VAL A 294 0.79 -21.61 9.27
N PRO A 295 -0.25 -22.31 8.78
CA PRO A 295 -0.31 -22.73 7.38
C PRO A 295 -0.24 -21.53 6.43
N PRO A 296 0.49 -21.62 5.30
CA PRO A 296 0.59 -20.52 4.34
C PRO A 296 -0.76 -20.01 3.84
N GLU A 297 -1.78 -20.87 3.76
CA GLU A 297 -3.13 -20.56 3.27
C GLU A 297 -3.92 -19.64 4.20
N THR A 298 -3.63 -19.67 5.51
CA THR A 298 -4.32 -18.83 6.52
C THR A 298 -3.39 -17.78 7.13
N MET A 299 -2.16 -17.68 6.61
CA MET A 299 -1.10 -16.86 7.18
C MET A 299 -1.44 -15.36 7.16
N VAL A 300 -2.02 -14.87 6.07
CA VAL A 300 -2.38 -13.46 5.92
C VAL A 300 -3.52 -13.10 6.87
N GLU A 301 -4.56 -13.93 6.94
CA GLU A 301 -5.68 -13.74 7.88
C GLU A 301 -5.20 -13.70 9.33
N LYS A 302 -4.34 -14.66 9.72
CA LYS A 302 -3.78 -14.70 11.07
C LYS A 302 -2.92 -13.48 11.36
N ALA A 303 -2.11 -13.03 10.40
CA ALA A 303 -1.28 -11.85 10.57
C ALA A 303 -2.10 -10.57 10.79
N LEU A 304 -3.21 -10.41 10.06
CA LEU A 304 -4.14 -9.29 10.23
C LEU A 304 -4.81 -9.32 11.60
N GLU A 305 -5.25 -10.50 12.04
CA GLU A 305 -5.85 -10.70 13.37
C GLU A 305 -4.87 -10.27 14.47
N VAL A 306 -3.65 -10.81 14.45
CA VAL A 306 -2.60 -10.56 15.46
C VAL A 306 -2.14 -9.09 15.45
N ARG A 307 -2.16 -8.44 14.28
CA ARG A 307 -1.85 -7.00 14.18
C ARG A 307 -3.02 -6.12 14.65
N GLY A 308 -4.24 -6.65 14.69
CA GLY A 308 -5.47 -5.90 14.93
C GLY A 308 -5.93 -5.08 13.73
N CYS A 309 -5.51 -5.46 12.52
CA CYS A 309 -5.88 -4.75 11.29
C CYS A 309 -7.26 -5.21 10.82
N LYS A 310 -8.28 -4.38 11.07
CA LYS A 310 -9.65 -4.61 10.55
C LYS A 310 -9.75 -4.05 9.13
N VAL A 311 -9.35 -4.83 8.14
CA VAL A 311 -9.55 -4.47 6.74
C VAL A 311 -11.04 -4.61 6.42
N LYS A 312 -11.70 -3.52 5.99
CA LYS A 312 -13.03 -3.62 5.37
C LYS A 312 -12.83 -4.24 3.98
N ILE A 313 -12.80 -5.57 3.91
CA ILE A 313 -12.72 -6.28 2.64
C ILE A 313 -14.12 -6.27 2.03
N THR A 314 -14.39 -5.28 1.18
CA THR A 314 -15.57 -5.34 0.31
C THR A 314 -15.23 -6.33 -0.80
N LYS A 315 -15.67 -7.57 -0.64
CA LYS A 315 -15.47 -8.62 -1.65
C LYS A 315 -16.31 -8.25 -2.88
N VAL A 316 -15.64 -7.80 -3.93
CA VAL A 316 -16.27 -7.55 -5.23
C VAL A 316 -16.40 -8.90 -5.96
N PRO A 317 -17.60 -9.29 -6.45
CA PRO A 317 -17.86 -10.65 -6.93
C PRO A 317 -17.35 -10.91 -8.35
N ILE A 318 -16.08 -10.59 -8.63
CA ILE A 318 -15.48 -10.72 -9.95
C ILE A 318 -14.44 -11.86 -10.03
N PRO A 319 -14.13 -12.40 -11.22
CA PRO A 319 -13.25 -13.55 -11.39
C PRO A 319 -11.74 -13.19 -11.38
N VAL A 320 -11.41 -11.92 -11.15
CA VAL A 320 -10.05 -11.40 -11.10
C VAL A 320 -9.80 -10.70 -9.77
N PRO A 321 -8.54 -10.63 -9.30
CA PRO A 321 -8.20 -9.83 -8.13
C PRO A 321 -8.68 -8.38 -8.26
N TYR A 322 -9.12 -7.80 -7.14
CA TYR A 322 -9.61 -6.43 -7.06
C TYR A 322 -8.92 -5.66 -5.92
N GLY A 323 -8.43 -4.47 -6.19
CA GLY A 323 -7.83 -3.55 -5.23
C GLY A 323 -7.06 -2.39 -5.91
N PRO A 324 -6.72 -1.31 -5.19
CA PRO A 324 -5.99 -0.16 -5.72
C PRO A 324 -4.58 -0.50 -6.25
N ALA A 325 -4.03 -1.66 -5.86
CA ALA A 325 -2.75 -2.14 -6.41
C ALA A 325 -2.79 -2.40 -7.92
N PHE A 326 -3.99 -2.57 -8.50
CA PHE A 326 -4.19 -2.80 -9.94
C PHE A 326 -4.46 -1.51 -10.72
N GLU A 327 -4.67 -0.38 -10.04
CA GLU A 327 -5.11 0.87 -10.66
C GLU A 327 -4.12 1.47 -11.67
N GLY A 328 -2.84 1.08 -11.56
CA GLY A 328 -1.75 1.46 -12.46
C GLY A 328 -1.46 0.48 -13.59
N GLU A 329 -2.23 -0.61 -13.74
CA GLU A 329 -1.97 -1.61 -14.78
C GLU A 329 -2.05 -0.99 -16.18
N ARG A 330 -1.02 -1.24 -17.02
CA ARG A 330 -0.99 -0.73 -18.40
C ARG A 330 -1.29 -1.85 -19.39
N ILE A 331 -2.48 -1.84 -19.98
CA ILE A 331 -2.85 -2.78 -21.04
C ILE A 331 -2.36 -2.25 -22.40
N ARG A 332 -1.30 -2.83 -22.95
CA ARG A 332 -0.76 -2.47 -24.28
C ARG A 332 -1.63 -3.06 -25.38
N LYS A 333 -1.57 -2.49 -26.59
CA LYS A 333 -2.36 -2.94 -27.77
C LYS A 333 -2.21 -4.45 -28.06
N ALA A 334 -1.04 -5.03 -27.81
CA ALA A 334 -0.79 -6.46 -28.01
C ALA A 334 -1.58 -7.36 -27.04
N ASP A 335 -1.97 -6.81 -25.89
CA ASP A 335 -2.57 -7.52 -24.75
C ASP A 335 -4.07 -7.21 -24.59
N VAL A 336 -4.64 -6.42 -25.52
CA VAL A 336 -6.08 -6.07 -25.54
C VAL A 336 -6.92 -7.22 -26.08
N HIS A 337 -8.00 -7.56 -25.37
CA HIS A 337 -9.09 -8.40 -25.86
C HIS A 337 -10.18 -7.56 -26.54
N VAL A 338 -10.65 -6.50 -25.87
CA VAL A 338 -11.59 -5.54 -26.42
C VAL A 338 -11.26 -4.14 -25.90
N GLU A 339 -11.54 -3.12 -26.72
CA GLU A 339 -11.33 -1.72 -26.40
C GLU A 339 -12.59 -0.91 -26.68
N PHE A 340 -12.87 0.08 -25.83
CA PHE A 340 -14.01 0.96 -25.95
C PHE A 340 -13.57 2.41 -25.82
N GLY A 341 -14.10 3.29 -26.66
CA GLY A 341 -13.85 4.72 -26.53
C GLY A 341 -12.53 5.19 -27.15
N GLY A 342 -11.98 6.26 -26.56
CA GLY A 342 -10.84 6.99 -27.11
C GLY A 342 -11.16 7.58 -28.47
N ASN A 343 -10.21 7.54 -29.41
CA ASN A 343 -10.42 8.06 -30.77
C ASN A 343 -11.03 7.03 -31.75
N LYS A 344 -11.55 5.91 -31.25
CA LYS A 344 -12.00 4.77 -32.09
C LYS A 344 -13.51 4.61 -32.16
N THR A 345 -14.15 4.62 -31.00
CA THR A 345 -15.61 4.44 -30.86
C THR A 345 -16.14 5.45 -29.86
N SER A 346 -17.44 5.72 -29.89
CA SER A 346 -18.10 6.54 -28.88
C SER A 346 -18.16 5.78 -27.55
N ALA A 347 -17.66 6.39 -26.48
CA ALA A 347 -17.85 5.85 -25.14
C ALA A 347 -18.11 6.96 -24.12
N PHE A 348 -19.01 6.70 -23.18
CA PHE A 348 -19.31 7.63 -22.11
C PHE A 348 -19.66 6.92 -20.79
N GLU A 349 -19.49 7.64 -19.69
CA GLU A 349 -19.91 7.24 -18.35
C GLU A 349 -20.82 8.31 -17.74
N PHE A 350 -21.94 7.90 -17.19
CA PHE A 350 -22.96 8.80 -16.69
C PHE A 350 -23.56 8.28 -15.39
N VAL A 351 -23.48 9.07 -14.33
CA VAL A 351 -24.20 8.81 -13.07
C VAL A 351 -25.39 9.74 -12.97
N THR A 352 -26.55 9.22 -12.58
CA THR A 352 -27.75 10.02 -12.30
C THR A 352 -28.49 9.51 -11.07
N SER A 353 -29.08 10.44 -10.32
CA SER A 353 -29.91 10.15 -9.17
C SER A 353 -31.36 9.92 -9.58
N VAL A 354 -31.97 8.87 -9.01
CA VAL A 354 -33.36 8.48 -9.28
C VAL A 354 -34.11 8.21 -7.98
N GLY A 355 -35.44 8.11 -8.04
CA GLY A 355 -36.25 7.77 -6.88
C GLY A 355 -35.94 6.36 -6.39
N ILE A 356 -36.02 6.15 -5.07
CA ILE A 356 -35.70 4.85 -4.46
C ILE A 356 -36.60 3.70 -4.95
N GLU A 357 -37.79 4.02 -5.46
CA GLU A 357 -38.75 3.06 -6.03
C GLU A 357 -38.56 2.84 -7.54
N ASP A 358 -37.73 3.66 -8.20
CA ASP A 358 -37.54 3.61 -9.66
C ASP A 358 -36.50 2.55 -10.08
N ILE A 359 -35.67 2.09 -9.13
CA ILE A 359 -34.62 1.09 -9.37
C ILE A 359 -34.66 -0.08 -8.40
N THR A 360 -34.25 -1.24 -8.92
CA THR A 360 -33.95 -2.42 -8.12
C THR A 360 -32.45 -2.48 -7.87
N ASP A 361 -32.07 -2.59 -6.60
CA ASP A 361 -30.66 -2.68 -6.21
C ASP A 361 -29.99 -3.92 -6.80
N GLY A 362 -28.77 -3.75 -7.33
CA GLY A 362 -27.98 -4.84 -7.90
C GLY A 362 -28.41 -5.26 -9.31
N ASP A 363 -29.36 -4.56 -9.92
CA ASP A 363 -29.75 -4.81 -11.30
C ASP A 363 -28.63 -4.37 -12.25
N ILE A 364 -28.19 -5.30 -13.10
CA ILE A 364 -27.14 -5.08 -14.08
C ILE A 364 -27.65 -5.56 -15.44
N GLU A 365 -27.91 -4.60 -16.32
CA GLU A 365 -28.42 -4.82 -17.67
C GLU A 365 -27.33 -4.59 -18.70
N ILE A 366 -27.26 -5.44 -19.74
CA ILE A 366 -26.36 -5.27 -20.87
C ILE A 366 -27.19 -5.16 -22.15
N ILE A 367 -27.04 -4.05 -22.88
CA ILE A 367 -27.77 -3.77 -24.12
C ILE A 367 -26.78 -3.73 -25.28
N GLY A 368 -26.75 -4.80 -26.07
CA GLY A 368 -25.86 -4.94 -27.23
C GLY A 368 -24.98 -6.19 -27.17
N PRO A 369 -23.97 -6.31 -28.05
CA PRO A 369 -23.06 -7.44 -28.06
C PRO A 369 -22.17 -7.47 -26.81
N GLU A 370 -22.05 -8.65 -26.20
CA GLU A 370 -21.12 -8.90 -25.10
C GLU A 370 -19.68 -9.10 -25.62
N ILE A 371 -18.67 -8.99 -24.75
CA ILE A 371 -17.25 -9.02 -25.15
C ILE A 371 -16.75 -10.41 -25.58
N ASP A 372 -17.54 -11.47 -25.36
CA ASP A 372 -17.27 -12.82 -25.88
C ASP A 372 -17.88 -13.07 -27.26
N ALA A 373 -18.74 -12.18 -27.75
CA ALA A 373 -19.33 -12.24 -29.08
C ALA A 373 -18.49 -11.54 -30.16
N VAL A 374 -17.37 -10.93 -29.79
CA VAL A 374 -16.50 -10.16 -30.70
C VAL A 374 -15.11 -10.76 -30.84
N ASP A 375 -14.49 -10.51 -31.99
CA ASP A 375 -13.11 -10.91 -32.25
C ASP A 375 -12.12 -10.18 -31.34
N GLN A 376 -11.04 -10.88 -31.03
CA GLN A 376 -9.95 -10.32 -30.23
C GLN A 376 -9.35 -9.07 -30.89
N GLY A 377 -9.25 -7.99 -30.11
CA GLY A 377 -8.77 -6.68 -30.54
C GLY A 377 -9.84 -5.81 -31.20
N ALA A 378 -11.11 -6.24 -31.17
CA ALA A 378 -12.24 -5.42 -31.64
C ALA A 378 -12.40 -4.14 -30.80
N ALA A 379 -13.00 -3.13 -31.44
CA ALA A 379 -13.42 -1.91 -30.78
C ALA A 379 -14.95 -1.83 -30.78
N LEU A 380 -15.55 -1.59 -29.62
CA LEU A 380 -17.00 -1.45 -29.44
C LEU A 380 -17.33 -0.08 -28.85
N PRO A 381 -18.51 0.49 -29.11
CA PRO A 381 -18.98 1.63 -28.34
C PRO A 381 -19.36 1.18 -26.92
N LEU A 382 -19.35 2.10 -25.95
CA LEU A 382 -19.71 1.78 -24.56
C LEU A 382 -20.43 2.94 -23.87
N GLY A 383 -21.65 2.70 -23.40
CA GLY A 383 -22.33 3.56 -22.43
C GLY A 383 -22.34 2.92 -21.05
N ILE A 384 -21.68 3.53 -20.07
CA ILE A 384 -21.75 3.14 -18.66
C ILE A 384 -22.80 4.03 -17.99
N TRP A 385 -24.01 3.52 -17.82
CA TRP A 385 -25.12 4.26 -17.25
C TRP A 385 -25.41 3.77 -15.84
N VAL A 386 -25.14 4.60 -14.84
CA VAL A 386 -25.26 4.27 -13.42
C VAL A 386 -26.38 5.07 -12.81
N GLU A 387 -27.39 4.38 -12.30
CA GLU A 387 -28.52 4.97 -11.60
C GLU A 387 -28.34 4.70 -10.10
N VAL A 388 -28.28 5.77 -9.31
CA VAL A 388 -28.11 5.68 -7.85
C VAL A 388 -29.34 6.23 -7.16
N ALA A 389 -29.75 5.60 -6.07
CA ALA A 389 -30.79 6.12 -5.20
C ALA A 389 -30.32 6.09 -3.75
N GLY A 390 -30.65 7.13 -3.00
CA GLY A 390 -30.40 7.17 -1.57
C GLY A 390 -31.08 8.35 -0.89
N ARG A 391 -31.38 8.22 0.40
CA ARG A 391 -32.13 9.26 1.14
C ARG A 391 -31.42 10.60 1.24
N LYS A 392 -30.08 10.57 1.28
CA LYS A 392 -29.21 11.75 1.29
C LYS A 392 -28.63 12.06 -0.11
N MET A 393 -29.02 11.32 -1.15
CA MET A 393 -28.51 11.56 -2.50
C MET A 393 -29.02 12.90 -3.04
N GLN A 394 -28.12 13.68 -3.63
CA GLN A 394 -28.44 14.97 -4.26
C GLN A 394 -27.84 15.03 -5.67
N PRO A 395 -28.44 15.78 -6.61
CA PRO A 395 -27.88 15.95 -7.95
C PRO A 395 -26.43 16.47 -7.96
N ASP A 396 -26.05 17.25 -6.95
CA ASP A 396 -24.69 17.78 -6.79
C ASP A 396 -23.63 16.70 -6.51
N PHE A 397 -24.04 15.50 -6.06
CA PHE A 397 -23.15 14.36 -5.81
C PHE A 397 -22.93 13.49 -7.05
N GLU A 398 -23.78 13.61 -8.07
CA GLU A 398 -23.66 12.80 -9.28
C GLU A 398 -22.27 12.94 -9.95
N PRO A 399 -21.70 14.16 -10.14
CA PRO A 399 -20.37 14.29 -10.74
C PRO A 399 -19.25 13.69 -9.88
N ILE A 400 -19.45 13.64 -8.57
CA ILE A 400 -18.46 13.13 -7.61
C ILE A 400 -18.42 11.61 -7.70
N LEU A 401 -19.59 10.96 -7.71
CA LEU A 401 -19.70 9.52 -7.93
C LEU A 401 -19.24 9.12 -9.34
N GLU A 402 -19.56 9.92 -10.36
CA GLU A 402 -19.14 9.69 -11.75
C GLU A 402 -17.62 9.66 -11.86
N ARG A 403 -16.92 10.58 -11.19
CA ARG A 403 -15.45 10.59 -11.16
C ARG A 403 -14.85 9.34 -10.53
N GLN A 404 -15.56 8.69 -9.61
CA GLN A 404 -15.07 7.45 -8.98
C GLN A 404 -15.06 6.27 -9.94
N ILE A 405 -15.89 6.26 -11.00
CA ILE A 405 -15.93 5.17 -11.98
C ILE A 405 -14.53 4.84 -12.50
N HIS A 406 -13.69 5.87 -12.72
CA HIS A 406 -12.30 5.69 -13.10
C HIS A 406 -11.51 4.85 -12.09
N HIS A 407 -11.51 5.22 -10.82
CA HIS A 407 -10.77 4.51 -9.77
C HIS A 407 -11.35 3.11 -9.53
N LEU A 408 -12.68 3.00 -9.52
CA LEU A 408 -13.38 1.75 -9.26
C LEU A 408 -13.10 0.71 -10.34
N LEU A 409 -13.19 1.06 -11.62
CA LEU A 409 -12.94 0.12 -12.71
C LEU A 409 -11.46 -0.27 -12.82
N ASN A 410 -10.53 0.67 -12.62
CA ASN A 410 -9.09 0.38 -12.61
C ASN A 410 -8.67 -0.48 -11.41
N GLY A 411 -9.50 -0.63 -10.38
CA GLY A 411 -9.23 -1.54 -9.27
C GLY A 411 -9.21 -3.02 -9.65
N ALA A 412 -9.73 -3.43 -10.81
CA ALA A 412 -9.75 -4.82 -11.25
C ALA A 412 -8.54 -5.18 -12.14
N GLU A 413 -7.85 -6.28 -11.83
CA GLU A 413 -6.77 -6.78 -12.68
C GLU A 413 -7.31 -7.11 -14.09
N GLY A 414 -6.67 -6.55 -15.12
CA GLY A 414 -7.04 -6.73 -16.51
C GLY A 414 -8.15 -5.80 -17.02
N ILE A 415 -8.58 -4.82 -16.23
CA ILE A 415 -9.36 -3.66 -16.69
C ILE A 415 -8.46 -2.43 -16.66
N TRP A 416 -8.55 -1.61 -17.70
CA TRP A 416 -7.95 -0.29 -17.71
C TRP A 416 -9.00 0.73 -18.13
N HIS A 417 -9.09 1.85 -17.43
CA HIS A 417 -10.02 2.93 -17.69
C HIS A 417 -9.29 4.29 -17.64
N MET A 418 -9.62 5.19 -18.55
CA MET A 418 -9.07 6.55 -18.59
C MET A 418 -10.08 7.49 -19.24
N GLY A 419 -9.96 8.78 -18.94
CA GLY A 419 -10.95 9.76 -19.37
C GLY A 419 -12.09 9.87 -18.38
N GLN A 420 -13.07 10.68 -18.75
CA GLN A 420 -14.24 11.00 -17.95
C GLN A 420 -15.40 11.37 -18.87
N ARG A 421 -16.64 11.33 -18.38
CA ARG A 421 -17.83 11.77 -19.15
C ARG A 421 -17.91 11.11 -20.52
N ASP A 422 -17.88 11.88 -21.62
CA ASP A 422 -18.02 11.39 -23.00
C ASP A 422 -16.70 11.19 -23.76
N ILE A 423 -15.56 11.23 -23.04
CA ILE A 423 -14.22 10.97 -23.60
C ILE A 423 -13.58 9.75 -22.92
N VAL A 424 -14.40 8.82 -22.45
CA VAL A 424 -13.96 7.59 -21.80
C VAL A 424 -13.17 6.74 -22.79
N TRP A 425 -12.15 6.07 -22.27
CA TRP A 425 -11.35 5.09 -22.96
C TRP A 425 -11.04 3.93 -22.01
N THR A 426 -11.58 2.75 -22.31
CA THR A 426 -11.39 1.57 -21.47
C THR A 426 -11.00 0.33 -22.28
N ARG A 427 -10.26 -0.58 -21.65
CA ARG A 427 -9.72 -1.81 -22.23
C ARG A 427 -9.93 -2.97 -21.28
N VAL A 428 -10.18 -4.14 -21.87
CA VAL A 428 -10.12 -5.43 -21.18
C VAL A 428 -8.94 -6.23 -21.73
N SER A 429 -8.10 -6.77 -20.84
CA SER A 429 -6.93 -7.56 -21.23
C SER A 429 -7.32 -8.98 -21.64
N LYS A 430 -6.47 -9.60 -22.48
CA LYS A 430 -6.58 -11.02 -22.86
C LYS A 430 -6.54 -11.93 -21.65
N THR A 431 -5.66 -11.62 -20.70
CA THR A 431 -5.50 -12.36 -19.44
C THR A 431 -6.77 -12.27 -18.61
N GLY A 432 -7.32 -11.07 -18.42
CA GLY A 432 -8.58 -10.86 -17.69
C GLY A 432 -9.73 -11.62 -18.32
N PHE A 433 -9.92 -11.50 -19.63
CA PHE A 433 -10.98 -12.22 -20.36
C PHE A 433 -10.84 -13.75 -20.23
N SER A 434 -9.61 -14.28 -20.33
CA SER A 434 -9.34 -15.73 -20.19
C SER A 434 -9.66 -16.27 -18.79
N ARG A 435 -9.59 -15.42 -17.76
CA ARG A 435 -9.97 -15.75 -16.38
C ARG A 435 -11.48 -15.65 -16.13
N GLY A 436 -12.26 -15.25 -17.13
CA GLY A 436 -13.71 -15.15 -17.04
C GLY A 436 -14.25 -13.74 -16.96
N LEU A 437 -13.40 -12.71 -17.05
CA LEU A 437 -13.88 -11.32 -17.06
C LEU A 437 -14.81 -11.06 -18.25
N ARG A 438 -15.85 -10.29 -18.01
CA ARG A 438 -17.00 -9.97 -18.90
C ARG A 438 -17.48 -8.56 -18.58
N LEU A 439 -18.21 -7.93 -19.49
CA LEU A 439 -18.70 -6.57 -19.30
C LEU A 439 -19.59 -6.46 -18.05
N ARG A 440 -20.40 -7.48 -17.74
CA ARG A 440 -21.24 -7.54 -16.53
C ARG A 440 -20.46 -7.22 -15.23
N HIS A 441 -19.19 -7.60 -15.17
CA HIS A 441 -18.34 -7.37 -14.00
C HIS A 441 -18.03 -5.88 -13.78
N TYR A 442 -18.10 -5.02 -14.80
CA TYR A 442 -18.05 -3.57 -14.62
C TYR A 442 -19.21 -3.12 -13.72
N GLY A 443 -20.42 -3.64 -13.98
CA GLY A 443 -21.60 -3.35 -13.17
C GLY A 443 -21.47 -3.86 -11.73
N GLU A 444 -20.91 -5.05 -11.55
CA GLU A 444 -20.70 -5.63 -10.21
C GLU A 444 -19.66 -4.85 -9.39
N ILE A 445 -18.60 -4.37 -10.04
CA ILE A 445 -17.61 -3.47 -9.41
C ILE A 445 -18.30 -2.18 -8.95
N LEU A 446 -19.02 -1.52 -9.86
CA LEU A 446 -19.67 -0.24 -9.57
C LEU A 446 -20.73 -0.39 -8.47
N HIS A 447 -21.57 -1.42 -8.53
CA HIS A 447 -22.57 -1.72 -7.49
C HIS A 447 -21.92 -1.93 -6.11
N ALA A 448 -20.97 -2.85 -6.01
CA ALA A 448 -20.35 -3.21 -4.74
C ALA A 448 -19.59 -2.03 -4.11
N ARG A 449 -18.90 -1.25 -4.94
CA ARG A 449 -18.02 -0.18 -4.46
C ARG A 449 -18.76 1.12 -4.17
N LEU A 450 -19.74 1.52 -4.97
CA LEU A 450 -20.51 2.72 -4.67
C LEU A 450 -21.26 2.57 -3.34
N LEU A 451 -21.84 1.39 -3.06
CA LEU A 451 -22.48 1.10 -1.76
C LEU A 451 -21.48 1.05 -0.60
N SER A 452 -20.29 0.49 -0.83
CA SER A 452 -19.25 0.35 0.20
C SER A 452 -18.58 1.67 0.57
N ASP A 453 -18.27 2.47 -0.43
CA ASP A 453 -17.43 3.67 -0.29
C ASP A 453 -18.30 4.89 0.05
N PHE A 454 -19.58 4.87 -0.33
CA PHE A 454 -20.52 5.96 -0.11
C PHE A 454 -21.82 5.53 0.63
N PRO A 455 -21.73 4.79 1.75
CA PRO A 455 -22.89 4.18 2.42
C PRO A 455 -23.85 5.21 3.03
N ALA A 456 -23.41 6.46 3.19
CA ALA A 456 -24.24 7.54 3.72
C ALA A 456 -25.17 8.16 2.66
N ILE A 457 -24.79 8.08 1.38
CA ILE A 457 -25.49 8.77 0.28
C ILE A 457 -26.09 7.79 -0.75
N VAL A 458 -25.51 6.59 -0.92
CA VAL A 458 -25.99 5.58 -1.87
C VAL A 458 -26.61 4.40 -1.11
N ASP A 459 -27.91 4.19 -1.31
CA ASP A 459 -28.66 3.06 -0.73
C ASP A 459 -28.92 1.94 -1.76
N LYS A 460 -29.09 2.29 -3.06
CA LYS A 460 -29.31 1.36 -4.17
C LYS A 460 -28.53 1.78 -5.40
N VAL A 461 -28.05 0.81 -6.17
CA VAL A 461 -27.38 1.06 -7.46
C VAL A 461 -27.92 0.11 -8.53
N LYS A 462 -28.26 0.66 -9.69
CA LYS A 462 -28.51 -0.07 -10.93
C LYS A 462 -27.49 0.37 -11.97
N VAL A 463 -26.97 -0.59 -12.74
CA VAL A 463 -26.00 -0.30 -13.81
C VAL A 463 -26.51 -0.85 -15.13
N THR A 464 -26.56 -0.01 -16.16
CA THR A 464 -26.84 -0.42 -17.54
C THR A 464 -25.59 -0.20 -18.39
N LEU A 465 -25.09 -1.26 -19.01
CA LEU A 465 -23.92 -1.25 -19.88
C LEU A 465 -24.39 -1.40 -21.32
N VAL A 466 -24.11 -0.42 -22.17
CA VAL A 466 -24.62 -0.37 -23.54
C VAL A 466 -23.48 -0.52 -24.53
N THR A 467 -23.53 -1.53 -25.39
CA THR A 467 -22.60 -1.75 -26.50
C THR A 467 -23.28 -1.70 -27.87
N ASP A 468 -24.61 -1.57 -27.89
CA ASP A 468 -25.38 -1.29 -29.11
C ASP A 468 -25.09 0.15 -29.61
N PRO A 469 -24.61 0.35 -30.84
CA PRO A 469 -24.21 1.68 -31.33
C PRO A 469 -25.33 2.72 -31.31
N ASP A 470 -26.55 2.34 -31.70
CA ASP A 470 -27.68 3.27 -31.81
C ASP A 470 -28.17 3.70 -30.41
N GLU A 471 -28.17 2.78 -29.44
CA GLU A 471 -28.49 3.10 -28.05
C GLU A 471 -27.39 3.92 -27.36
N VAL A 472 -26.11 3.68 -27.69
CA VAL A 472 -25.01 4.51 -27.16
C VAL A 472 -25.17 5.96 -27.61
N GLU A 473 -25.40 6.22 -28.90
CA GLU A 473 -25.57 7.58 -29.41
C GLU A 473 -26.83 8.27 -28.83
N ARG A 474 -27.93 7.53 -28.67
CA ARG A 474 -29.17 8.04 -28.06
C ARG A 474 -28.95 8.49 -26.62
N ARG A 475 -28.30 7.66 -25.79
CA ARG A 475 -28.04 8.01 -24.38
C ARG A 475 -26.94 9.05 -24.24
N LEU A 476 -25.94 9.06 -25.13
CA LEU A 476 -24.87 10.06 -25.15
C LEU A 476 -25.42 11.48 -25.36
N ALA A 477 -26.45 11.65 -26.21
CA ALA A 477 -27.12 12.93 -26.38
C ALA A 477 -27.79 13.45 -25.09
N VAL A 478 -28.38 12.54 -24.30
CA VAL A 478 -28.95 12.87 -22.98
C VAL A 478 -27.84 13.26 -22.01
N ALA A 479 -26.79 12.45 -21.92
CA ALA A 479 -25.66 12.68 -21.02
C ALA A 479 -24.98 14.04 -21.30
N ARG A 480 -24.74 14.38 -22.57
CA ARG A 480 -24.18 15.69 -22.97
C ARG A 480 -25.02 16.87 -22.54
N THR A 481 -26.34 16.76 -22.64
CA THR A 481 -27.24 17.83 -22.16
C THR A 481 -27.05 18.09 -20.67
N ILE A 482 -26.98 17.02 -19.87
CA ILE A 482 -26.77 17.12 -18.42
C ILE A 482 -25.34 17.58 -18.09
N TYR A 483 -24.33 17.16 -18.83
CA TYR A 483 -22.96 17.66 -18.65
C TYR A 483 -22.88 19.17 -18.88
N ASP A 484 -23.57 19.69 -19.91
CA ASP A 484 -23.64 21.13 -20.17
C ASP A 484 -24.35 21.89 -19.04
N GLU A 485 -25.44 21.34 -18.50
CA GLU A 485 -26.12 21.91 -17.33
C GLU A 485 -25.21 21.93 -16.09
N ARG A 486 -24.49 20.83 -15.81
CA ARG A 486 -23.51 20.74 -14.72
C ARG A 486 -22.38 21.75 -14.90
N ASN A 487 -21.87 21.91 -16.12
CA ASN A 487 -20.83 22.90 -16.43
C ASN A 487 -21.31 24.33 -16.17
N ARG A 488 -22.53 24.68 -16.63
CA ARG A 488 -23.12 26.01 -16.38
C ARG A 488 -23.33 26.30 -14.90
N ARG A 489 -23.74 25.28 -14.14
CA ARG A 489 -23.89 25.42 -12.67
C ARG A 489 -22.55 25.75 -12.03
N LEU A 490 -21.50 24.98 -12.35
CA LEU A 490 -20.14 25.23 -11.86
C LEU A 490 -19.62 26.63 -12.24
N GLU A 491 -19.84 27.07 -13.49
CA GLU A 491 -19.45 28.41 -13.94
C GLU A 491 -20.17 29.54 -13.21
N SER A 492 -21.39 29.29 -12.70
CA SER A 492 -22.20 30.28 -11.99
C SER A 492 -21.92 30.37 -10.47
N MET A 493 -21.13 29.45 -9.91
CA MET A 493 -20.81 29.43 -8.48
C MET A 493 -19.65 30.39 -8.19
N THR A 494 -19.93 31.47 -7.47
CA THR A 494 -18.94 32.42 -6.95
C THR A 494 -18.85 32.32 -5.42
N ASP A 495 -17.81 32.90 -4.84
CA ASP A 495 -17.65 32.95 -3.39
C ASP A 495 -18.82 33.70 -2.70
N GLU A 496 -19.46 34.67 -3.39
CA GLU A 496 -20.66 35.37 -2.88
C GLU A 496 -21.97 34.58 -3.08
N SER A 497 -21.97 33.54 -3.92
CA SER A 497 -23.16 32.72 -4.19
C SER A 497 -23.44 31.67 -3.11
N VAL A 498 -22.47 31.44 -2.21
CA VAL A 498 -22.55 30.45 -1.13
C VAL A 498 -22.38 31.13 0.23
N ASP A 499 -23.02 30.58 1.26
CA ASP A 499 -22.91 31.05 2.65
C ASP A 499 -21.93 30.23 3.49
N THR A 500 -21.47 29.09 2.93
CA THR A 500 -20.64 28.10 3.62
C THR A 500 -19.40 27.79 2.80
N PHE A 501 -18.23 27.82 3.44
CA PHE A 501 -16.98 27.29 2.90
C PHE A 501 -16.59 26.02 3.65
N TYR A 502 -15.81 25.17 3.00
CA TYR A 502 -15.36 23.91 3.60
C TYR A 502 -13.88 24.00 3.93
N SER A 503 -13.54 23.68 5.16
CA SER A 503 -12.17 23.40 5.55
C SER A 503 -11.77 21.99 5.09
N CYS A 504 -10.47 21.75 4.94
CA CYS A 504 -9.92 20.42 4.73
C CYS A 504 -8.69 20.23 5.60
N LEU A 505 -8.75 19.23 6.47
CA LEU A 505 -7.74 18.83 7.45
C LEU A 505 -6.98 17.58 7.02
N LEU A 506 -7.24 17.05 5.81
CA LEU A 506 -6.66 15.79 5.33
C LEU A 506 -5.12 15.83 5.37
N CYS A 507 -4.55 17.01 5.10
CA CYS A 507 -3.12 17.26 5.16
C CYS A 507 -2.56 17.49 6.57
N GLN A 508 -3.38 17.62 7.63
CA GLN A 508 -2.90 17.68 9.03
C GLN A 508 -2.19 16.40 9.46
N SER A 509 -2.46 15.34 8.73
CA SER A 509 -1.78 14.08 8.83
C SER A 509 -0.26 14.17 8.55
N PHE A 510 0.20 15.23 7.87
CA PHE A 510 1.63 15.54 7.65
C PHE A 510 2.05 16.99 7.93
N ALA A 511 1.11 17.91 7.97
CA ALA A 511 1.32 19.30 8.31
C ALA A 511 0.35 19.66 9.45
N PRO A 512 0.67 19.35 10.72
CA PRO A 512 -0.31 19.30 11.82
C PRO A 512 -1.12 20.58 12.05
N ASN A 513 -0.56 21.74 11.68
CA ASN A 513 -1.22 23.04 11.84
C ASN A 513 -1.82 23.56 10.52
N HIS A 514 -1.77 22.79 9.44
CA HIS A 514 -2.28 23.18 8.13
C HIS A 514 -3.80 23.02 8.07
N VAL A 515 -4.47 24.00 7.48
CA VAL A 515 -5.90 23.95 7.18
C VAL A 515 -6.09 24.54 5.80
N CYS A 516 -6.64 23.77 4.87
CA CYS A 516 -7.14 24.30 3.61
C CYS A 516 -8.53 24.91 3.83
N ILE A 517 -8.82 26.06 3.24
CA ILE A 517 -10.18 26.60 3.11
C ILE A 517 -10.52 26.57 1.62
N ILE A 518 -11.56 25.83 1.28
CA ILE A 518 -12.02 25.57 -0.08
C ILE A 518 -13.28 26.40 -0.33
N THR A 519 -13.25 27.21 -1.37
CA THR A 519 -14.36 28.07 -1.81
C THR A 519 -14.70 27.77 -3.27
N PRO A 520 -15.85 28.20 -3.81
CA PRO A 520 -16.17 28.02 -5.22
C PRO A 520 -15.07 28.54 -6.18
N GLU A 521 -14.48 29.69 -5.88
CA GLU A 521 -13.45 30.31 -6.73
C GLU A 521 -12.02 29.96 -6.30
N ARG A 522 -11.85 29.24 -5.19
CA ARG A 522 -10.55 28.81 -4.67
C ARG A 522 -10.56 27.32 -4.32
N LEU A 523 -10.09 26.52 -5.28
CA LEU A 523 -9.82 25.10 -5.08
C LEU A 523 -8.81 24.85 -3.96
N GLY A 524 -8.85 23.64 -3.40
CA GLY A 524 -7.79 23.14 -2.54
C GLY A 524 -6.44 23.23 -3.25
N LEU A 525 -5.39 23.53 -2.49
CA LEU A 525 -4.04 23.79 -3.00
C LEU A 525 -3.46 22.59 -3.78
N CYS A 526 -3.93 21.39 -3.45
CA CYS A 526 -3.59 20.15 -4.15
C CYS A 526 -4.18 20.06 -5.56
N GLY A 527 -5.13 20.92 -5.92
CA GLY A 527 -5.89 20.89 -7.17
C GLY A 527 -6.91 19.75 -7.27
N ALA A 528 -6.98 18.88 -6.26
CA ALA A 528 -7.81 17.68 -6.28
C ALA A 528 -9.21 17.85 -5.67
N TYR A 529 -9.39 18.83 -4.78
CA TYR A 529 -10.65 19.11 -4.10
C TYR A 529 -11.20 20.48 -4.48
N ASN A 530 -12.43 20.51 -4.98
CA ASN A 530 -13.24 21.71 -5.18
C ASN A 530 -14.30 21.87 -4.08
N TRP A 531 -15.09 22.95 -4.12
CA TRP A 531 -16.11 23.23 -3.11
C TRP A 531 -17.19 22.15 -3.01
N LEU A 532 -17.63 21.56 -4.13
CA LEU A 532 -18.60 20.47 -4.14
C LEU A 532 -18.01 19.20 -3.51
N ASP A 533 -16.72 18.92 -3.75
CA ASP A 533 -16.03 17.80 -3.11
C ASP A 533 -15.96 17.99 -1.59
N GLY A 534 -15.71 19.22 -1.13
CA GLY A 534 -15.75 19.57 0.29
C GLY A 534 -17.14 19.38 0.93
N LYS A 535 -18.18 19.86 0.24
CA LYS A 535 -19.59 19.67 0.64
C LYS A 535 -19.95 18.19 0.75
N ALA A 536 -19.67 17.42 -0.29
CA ALA A 536 -19.98 16.01 -0.31
C ALA A 536 -19.21 15.24 0.74
N ALA A 537 -17.91 15.49 0.89
CA ALA A 537 -17.10 14.84 1.91
C ALA A 537 -17.64 15.06 3.32
N PHE A 538 -18.07 16.28 3.65
CA PHE A 538 -18.71 16.59 4.94
C PHE A 538 -20.07 15.89 5.10
N GLU A 539 -20.92 15.88 4.07
CA GLU A 539 -22.23 15.21 4.14
C GLU A 539 -22.14 13.67 4.20
N ILE A 540 -21.07 13.10 3.63
CA ILE A 540 -20.75 11.66 3.69
C ILE A 540 -20.25 11.28 5.09
N ASP A 541 -19.32 12.06 5.64
CA ASP A 541 -18.73 11.84 6.97
C ASP A 541 -18.54 13.17 7.71
N GLU A 542 -19.51 13.47 8.59
CA GLU A 542 -19.48 14.66 9.45
C GLU A 542 -18.28 14.67 10.41
N THR A 543 -17.63 13.53 10.64
CA THR A 543 -16.40 13.41 11.45
C THR A 543 -15.13 13.35 10.59
N GLY A 544 -15.30 13.47 9.27
CA GLY A 544 -14.23 13.41 8.29
C GLY A 544 -13.34 14.66 8.27
N PRO A 545 -12.32 14.67 7.40
CA PRO A 545 -11.35 15.75 7.35
C PRO A 545 -11.90 17.05 6.75
N ASN A 546 -13.07 17.02 6.09
CA ASN A 546 -13.72 18.19 5.55
C ASN A 546 -14.80 18.68 6.52
N GLN A 547 -14.75 19.95 6.92
CA GLN A 547 -15.62 20.55 7.96
C GLN A 547 -16.09 21.93 7.56
#